data_AF-A0AAU9I8E1-F1
#
_entry.id   AF-A0AAU9I8E1-F1
#
_cell.length_a   1.000
_cell.length_b   1.000
_cell.length_c   1.000
_cell.angle_alpha   90.00
_cell.angle_beta   90.00
_cell.angle_gamma   90.00
#
_symmetry.space_group_name_H-M   'P 1'
#
loop_
_entity.id
_entity.type
_entity.pdbx_description
1 polymer ?
#
loop_
_entity_poly.entity_id
_entity_poly.type
_entity_poly.pdbx_seq_one_letter_code
_entity_poly.pdbx_strand_id
1 'polypeptide(L)'
;MEDIDARIESYLNTMDAMEDQINRLESKLLEINKRTASKATKPNLKILDTKINQSQNAIYKLQQEIQVEKDVFRGLTAQSESADLSQHTDNLELIKRYEELTEENRNLTAKKNYLESQNSQASSEFMRVLNPKIHSLMNKAIQIEDQNQLYRNLLIELEEERTRILSVYAKITQALNLDDKTKQKVKDLEDLIQNKTIIISKLEERLNYKIQDLKEKEYEIANSEEQLLKENNQNLEIEIEELIKTQNILLEEIKKIDTEIIEEKLRSNVLSPKEAHFRLKEEAKKLETEIIEKNKILKHKDKALYKLKTDLQEILKKIKKPKSRNSIRPSSHMSTPRLSEYRITSTSAFSMTQQSFAVQPSDPRRNTIISKISKEGITKDLMKTFRTVGKPEQSLGSKIVELNRGLFLTRFNSTPAISSSRG
;
A
#
# COMPACT_ATOMS: atom_id res chain seq x y z
N MET A 1 -54.10 -20.09 3.86
CA MET A 1 -53.78 -18.67 3.69
C MET A 1 -52.71 -18.18 4.67
N GLU A 2 -52.32 -18.93 5.69
CA GLU A 2 -51.35 -18.49 6.72
C GLU A 2 -49.85 -18.60 6.33
N ASP A 3 -49.51 -19.08 5.13
CA ASP A 3 -48.12 -19.46 4.76
C ASP A 3 -47.36 -18.38 3.96
N ILE A 4 -48.09 -17.40 3.40
CA ILE A 4 -47.48 -16.30 2.62
C ILE A 4 -46.99 -15.20 3.56
N ASP A 5 -47.75 -14.89 4.60
CA ASP A 5 -47.42 -13.83 5.56
C ASP A 5 -46.16 -14.19 6.37
N ALA A 6 -46.02 -15.46 6.79
CA ALA A 6 -44.82 -15.94 7.48
C ALA A 6 -43.56 -15.89 6.60
N ARG A 7 -43.72 -16.12 5.29
CA ARG A 7 -42.62 -16.06 4.32
C ARG A 7 -42.20 -14.63 4.00
N ILE A 8 -43.16 -13.70 3.93
CA ILE A 8 -42.89 -12.26 3.82
C ILE A 8 -42.16 -11.76 5.07
N GLU A 9 -42.59 -12.18 6.26
CA GLU A 9 -41.95 -11.80 7.53
C GLU A 9 -40.52 -12.35 7.63
N SER A 10 -40.27 -13.57 7.15
CA SER A 10 -38.91 -14.13 7.03
C SER A 10 -38.01 -13.34 6.08
N TYR A 11 -38.53 -12.93 4.91
CA TYR A 11 -37.79 -12.08 3.97
C TYR A 11 -37.50 -10.69 4.53
N LEU A 12 -38.44 -10.09 5.28
CA LEU A 12 -38.24 -8.81 5.97
C LEU A 12 -37.14 -8.92 7.04
N ASN A 13 -37.19 -9.96 7.88
CA ASN A 13 -36.16 -10.20 8.89
C ASN A 13 -34.77 -10.45 8.27
N THR A 14 -34.72 -11.11 7.11
CA THR A 14 -33.47 -11.35 6.39
C THR A 14 -32.94 -10.05 5.77
N MET A 15 -33.81 -9.20 5.21
CA MET A 15 -33.45 -7.88 4.72
C MET A 15 -32.90 -6.99 5.83
N ASP A 16 -33.55 -6.96 7.00
CA ASP A 16 -33.09 -6.19 8.16
C ASP A 16 -31.71 -6.66 8.63
N ALA A 17 -31.47 -7.98 8.66
CA ALA A 17 -30.16 -8.55 9.02
C ALA A 17 -29.07 -8.19 7.99
N MET A 18 -29.40 -8.17 6.69
CA MET A 18 -28.47 -7.75 5.64
C MET A 18 -28.18 -6.24 5.73
N GLU A 19 -29.18 -5.42 6.05
CA GLU A 19 -29.03 -3.97 6.22
C GLU A 19 -28.13 -3.65 7.42
N ASP A 20 -28.29 -4.36 8.54
CA ASP A 20 -27.38 -4.29 9.69
C ASP A 20 -25.94 -4.70 9.35
N GLN A 21 -25.76 -5.72 8.51
CA GLN A 21 -24.44 -6.17 8.08
C GLN A 21 -23.76 -5.16 7.15
N ILE A 22 -24.52 -4.55 6.24
CA ILE A 22 -24.06 -3.44 5.39
C ILE A 22 -23.62 -2.26 6.25
N ASN A 23 -24.44 -1.84 7.21
CA ASN A 23 -24.12 -0.74 8.13
C ASN A 23 -22.83 -1.00 8.94
N ARG A 24 -22.59 -2.25 9.37
CA ARG A 24 -21.33 -2.65 10.04
C ARG A 24 -20.14 -2.61 9.11
N LEU A 25 -20.29 -3.05 7.86
CA LEU A 25 -19.22 -3.03 6.86
C LEU A 25 -18.86 -1.60 6.44
N GLU A 26 -19.86 -0.74 6.25
CA GLU A 26 -19.65 0.68 5.97
C GLU A 26 -18.92 1.37 7.13
N SER A 27 -19.30 1.09 8.37
CA SER A 27 -18.61 1.61 9.56
C SER A 27 -17.14 1.16 9.61
N LYS A 28 -16.86 -0.11 9.31
CA LYS A 28 -15.49 -0.64 9.23
C LYS A 28 -14.68 0.00 8.10
N LEU A 29 -15.28 0.17 6.92
CA LEU A 29 -14.63 0.84 5.78
C LEU A 29 -14.30 2.30 6.10
N LEU A 30 -15.20 2.99 6.79
CA LEU A 30 -15.00 4.38 7.20
C LEU A 30 -13.90 4.51 8.25
N GLU A 31 -13.79 3.54 9.16
CA GLU A 31 -12.71 3.45 10.13
C GLU A 31 -11.35 3.14 9.47
N ILE A 32 -11.32 2.20 8.51
CA ILE A 32 -10.12 1.88 7.71
C ILE A 32 -9.67 3.12 6.92
N ASN A 33 -10.59 3.83 6.27
CA ASN A 33 -10.29 5.05 5.51
C ASN A 33 -9.78 6.18 6.39
N LYS A 34 -10.30 6.32 7.62
CA LYS A 34 -9.73 7.26 8.61
C LYS A 34 -8.32 6.86 9.03
N ARG A 35 -8.05 5.57 9.24
CA ARG A 35 -6.72 5.06 9.60
C ARG A 35 -5.71 5.21 8.44
N THR A 36 -6.09 5.01 7.19
CA THR A 36 -5.22 5.19 6.02
C THR A 36 -4.97 6.67 5.70
N ALA A 37 -5.97 7.53 5.82
CA ALA A 37 -5.82 8.98 5.65
C ALA A 37 -4.89 9.61 6.72
N SER A 38 -4.95 9.13 7.97
CA SER A 38 -4.05 9.58 9.04
C SER A 38 -2.59 9.08 8.87
N LYS A 39 -2.37 7.99 8.12
CA LYS A 39 -1.02 7.49 7.80
C LYS A 39 -0.36 8.23 6.61
N ALA A 40 -1.16 8.83 5.73
CA ALA A 40 -0.67 9.57 4.56
C ALA A 40 -0.15 10.99 4.89
N THR A 41 -0.52 11.54 6.05
CA THR A 41 -0.06 12.86 6.54
C THR A 41 0.99 12.71 7.63
N LYS A 42 2.03 11.89 7.41
CA LYS A 42 3.16 11.81 8.35
C LYS A 42 4.07 13.04 8.20
N PRO A 43 4.24 13.89 9.23
CA PRO A 43 5.26 14.96 9.25
C PRO A 43 6.68 14.43 9.02
N ASN A 44 6.91 13.13 9.26
CA ASN A 44 8.17 12.44 8.99
C ASN A 44 8.57 12.39 7.50
N LEU A 45 7.64 12.42 6.53
CA LEU A 45 8.02 12.39 5.11
C LEU A 45 8.65 13.71 4.66
N LYS A 46 8.07 14.86 5.06
CA LYS A 46 8.65 16.19 4.78
C LYS A 46 10.00 16.40 5.49
N ILE A 47 10.16 15.86 6.70
CA ILE A 47 11.44 15.87 7.42
C ILE A 47 12.48 14.99 6.71
N LEU A 48 12.04 13.86 6.14
CA LEU A 48 12.91 12.98 5.37
C LEU A 48 13.34 13.64 4.06
N ASP A 49 12.43 14.27 3.32
CA ASP A 49 12.74 14.99 2.07
C ASP A 49 13.69 16.16 2.30
N THR A 50 13.50 16.92 3.38
CA THR A 50 14.43 18.00 3.75
C THR A 50 15.81 17.48 4.12
N LYS A 51 15.91 16.36 4.85
CA LYS A 51 17.19 15.70 5.11
C LYS A 51 17.85 15.15 3.85
N ILE A 52 17.08 14.56 2.93
CA ILE A 52 17.58 14.08 1.64
C ILE A 52 18.17 15.24 0.84
N ASN A 53 17.47 16.36 0.74
CA ASN A 53 17.96 17.55 0.04
C ASN A 53 19.21 18.15 0.70
N GLN A 54 19.28 18.16 2.03
CA GLN A 54 20.48 18.59 2.77
C GLN A 54 21.67 17.67 2.49
N SER A 55 21.47 16.35 2.50
CA SER A 55 22.52 15.37 2.19
C SER A 55 22.97 15.47 0.73
N GLN A 56 22.06 15.69 -0.22
CA GLN A 56 22.41 15.89 -1.63
C GLN A 56 23.27 17.13 -1.85
N ASN A 57 22.94 18.25 -1.20
CA ASN A 57 23.75 19.47 -1.26
C ASN A 57 25.13 19.30 -0.61
N ALA A 58 25.21 18.56 0.50
CA ALA A 58 26.49 18.26 1.15
C ALA A 58 27.38 17.37 0.25
N ILE A 59 26.80 16.37 -0.41
CA ILE A 59 27.50 15.52 -1.39
C ILE A 59 28.03 16.37 -2.55
N TYR A 60 27.22 17.28 -3.09
CA TYR A 60 27.64 18.14 -4.20
C TYR A 60 28.81 19.06 -3.82
N LYS A 61 28.80 19.65 -2.61
CA LYS A 61 29.92 20.45 -2.10
C LYS A 61 31.19 19.62 -1.93
N LEU A 62 31.10 18.44 -1.32
CA LEU A 62 32.25 17.55 -1.16
C LEU A 62 32.84 17.12 -2.51
N GLN A 63 32.00 16.89 -3.52
CA GLN A 63 32.48 16.59 -4.88
C GLN A 63 33.25 17.76 -5.51
N GLN A 64 32.83 19.01 -5.28
CA GLN A 64 33.58 20.19 -5.73
C GLN A 64 34.91 20.33 -4.99
N GLU A 65 34.93 20.15 -3.67
CA GLU A 65 36.15 20.21 -2.85
C GLU A 65 37.16 19.14 -3.28
N ILE A 66 36.71 17.90 -3.48
CA ILE A 66 37.54 16.80 -4.00
C ILE A 66 38.11 17.14 -5.38
N GLN A 67 37.35 17.81 -6.23
CA GLN A 67 37.83 18.19 -7.55
C GLN A 67 38.93 19.26 -7.47
N VAL A 68 38.75 20.27 -6.61
CA VAL A 68 39.79 21.29 -6.35
C VAL A 68 41.05 20.65 -5.76
N GLU A 69 40.91 19.75 -4.79
CA GLU A 69 42.06 19.03 -4.22
C GLU A 69 42.77 18.15 -5.26
N LYS A 70 42.04 17.49 -6.16
CA LYS A 70 42.64 16.72 -7.26
C LYS A 70 43.44 17.61 -8.20
N ASP A 71 42.94 18.80 -8.51
CA ASP A 71 43.63 19.74 -9.40
C ASP A 71 44.89 20.31 -8.74
N VAL A 72 44.82 20.61 -7.43
CA VAL A 72 45.99 20.99 -6.62
C VAL A 72 47.02 19.86 -6.58
N PHE A 73 46.57 18.63 -6.34
CA PHE A 73 47.46 17.47 -6.30
C PHE A 73 48.17 17.27 -7.64
N ARG A 74 47.46 17.35 -8.77
CA ARG A 74 48.07 17.28 -10.12
C ARG A 74 49.11 18.38 -10.34
N GLY A 75 48.83 19.60 -9.89
CA GLY A 75 49.77 20.71 -9.95
C GLY A 75 51.06 20.44 -9.15
N LEU A 76 50.91 19.92 -7.93
CA LEU A 76 52.04 19.54 -7.07
C LEU A 76 52.83 18.36 -7.65
N THR A 77 52.17 17.37 -8.25
CA THR A 77 52.85 16.25 -8.92
C THR A 77 53.68 16.73 -10.11
N ALA A 78 53.12 17.59 -10.96
CA ALA A 78 53.84 18.16 -12.09
C ALA A 78 55.03 19.05 -11.65
N GLN A 79 54.89 19.77 -10.52
CA GLN A 79 55.99 20.54 -9.93
C GLN A 79 57.08 19.64 -9.32
N SER A 80 56.69 18.54 -8.67
CA SER A 80 57.64 17.54 -8.14
C SER A 80 58.42 16.87 -9.27
N GLU A 81 57.73 16.42 -10.31
CA GLU A 81 58.36 15.74 -11.46
C GLU A 81 59.31 16.68 -12.22
N SER A 82 58.94 17.95 -12.41
CA SER A 82 59.83 18.95 -13.02
C SER A 82 61.01 19.35 -12.14
N ALA A 83 60.84 19.40 -10.82
CA ALA A 83 61.94 19.60 -9.88
C ALA A 83 62.94 18.42 -9.89
N ASP A 84 62.45 17.18 -9.90
CA ASP A 84 63.28 15.96 -9.96
C ASP A 84 64.05 15.84 -11.30
N LEU A 85 63.46 16.26 -12.41
CA LEU A 85 64.11 16.29 -13.73
C LEU A 85 65.24 17.33 -13.83
N SER A 86 65.03 18.53 -13.28
CA SER A 86 66.04 19.60 -13.29
C SER A 86 67.23 19.33 -12.35
N GLN A 87 66.99 18.66 -11.22
CA GLN A 87 68.07 18.26 -10.30
C GLN A 87 68.89 17.09 -10.82
N HIS A 88 68.39 16.28 -11.76
CA HIS A 88 69.12 15.15 -12.31
C HIS A 88 70.07 15.53 -13.46
N THR A 89 69.72 16.50 -14.31
CA THR A 89 70.58 16.88 -15.46
C THR A 89 71.83 17.63 -15.03
N ASP A 90 71.70 18.63 -14.16
CA ASP A 90 72.84 19.44 -13.69
C ASP A 90 73.80 18.61 -12.84
N ASN A 91 73.27 17.65 -12.08
CA ASN A 91 74.06 16.77 -11.23
C ASN A 91 74.78 15.69 -12.06
N LEU A 92 74.18 15.22 -13.16
CA LEU A 92 74.85 14.30 -14.10
C LEU A 92 75.99 15.00 -14.86
N GLU A 93 75.79 16.24 -15.31
CA GLU A 93 76.86 17.02 -15.94
C GLU A 93 78.00 17.32 -14.95
N LEU A 94 77.67 17.62 -13.70
CA LEU A 94 78.66 17.85 -12.65
C LEU A 94 79.45 16.58 -12.31
N ILE A 95 78.79 15.42 -12.23
CA ILE A 95 79.45 14.11 -12.04
C ILE A 95 80.41 13.83 -13.18
N LYS A 96 79.95 14.00 -14.43
CA LYS A 96 80.77 13.77 -15.62
C LYS A 96 81.99 14.72 -15.65
N ARG A 97 81.80 15.99 -15.30
CA ARG A 97 82.89 16.97 -15.23
C ARG A 97 83.89 16.65 -14.12
N TYR A 98 83.41 16.11 -13.00
CA TYR A 98 84.26 15.66 -11.91
C TYR A 98 85.11 14.44 -12.32
N GLU A 99 84.52 13.49 -13.04
CA GLU A 99 85.24 12.34 -13.61
C GLU A 99 86.33 12.78 -14.60
N GLU A 100 86.01 13.69 -15.53
CA GLU A 100 86.98 14.27 -16.48
C GLU A 100 88.16 14.93 -15.77
N LEU A 101 87.91 15.77 -14.76
CA LEU A 101 88.97 16.43 -13.98
C LEU A 101 89.82 15.44 -13.17
N THR A 102 89.22 14.35 -12.71
CA THR A 102 89.93 13.30 -11.99
C THR A 102 90.87 12.55 -12.93
N GLU A 103 90.44 12.25 -14.15
CA GLU A 103 91.26 11.64 -15.19
C GLU A 103 92.40 12.57 -15.66
N GLU A 104 92.12 13.86 -15.86
CA GLU A 104 93.12 14.85 -16.21
C GLU A 104 94.21 14.97 -15.13
N ASN A 105 93.82 15.02 -13.85
CA ASN A 105 94.78 15.04 -12.74
C ASN A 105 95.66 13.77 -12.68
N ARG A 106 95.08 12.60 -12.94
CA ARG A 106 95.85 11.34 -13.03
C ARG A 106 96.89 11.41 -14.15
N ASN A 107 96.51 11.91 -15.33
CA ASN A 107 97.40 12.06 -16.47
C ASN A 107 98.53 13.08 -16.21
N LEU A 108 98.21 14.22 -15.60
CA LEU A 108 99.21 15.23 -15.23
C LEU A 108 100.20 14.70 -14.18
N THR A 109 99.71 13.95 -13.19
CA THR A 109 100.56 13.33 -12.17
C THR A 109 101.51 12.30 -12.80
N ALA A 110 101.00 11.45 -13.69
CA ALA A 110 101.83 10.49 -14.42
C ALA A 110 102.92 11.18 -15.27
N LYS A 111 102.57 12.26 -15.97
CA LYS A 111 103.52 13.04 -16.78
C LYS A 111 104.59 13.71 -15.93
N LYS A 112 104.22 14.29 -14.78
CA LYS A 112 105.18 14.88 -13.83
C LYS A 112 106.19 13.84 -13.36
N ASN A 113 105.71 12.68 -12.93
CA ASN A 113 106.55 11.58 -12.44
C ASN A 113 107.53 11.08 -13.51
N TYR A 114 107.07 10.97 -14.76
CA TYR A 114 107.92 10.59 -15.90
C TYR A 114 109.07 11.59 -16.13
N LEU A 115 108.77 12.89 -16.09
CA LEU A 115 109.78 13.94 -16.26
C LEU A 115 110.79 13.97 -15.11
N GLU A 116 110.35 13.77 -13.86
CA GLU A 116 111.22 13.69 -12.69
C GLU A 116 112.16 12.47 -12.76
N SER A 117 111.66 11.31 -13.22
CA SER A 117 112.47 10.10 -13.41
C SER A 117 113.53 10.30 -14.51
N GLN A 118 113.16 10.88 -15.65
CA GLN A 118 114.12 11.19 -16.72
C GLN A 118 115.22 12.15 -16.27
N ASN A 119 114.86 13.21 -15.53
CA ASN A 119 115.85 14.18 -15.04
C ASN A 119 116.83 13.55 -14.03
N SER A 120 116.33 12.64 -13.19
CA SER A 120 117.13 11.89 -12.22
C SER A 120 118.10 10.92 -12.92
N GLN A 121 117.64 10.23 -13.97
CA GLN A 121 118.47 9.35 -14.80
C GLN A 121 119.58 10.13 -15.53
N ALA A 122 119.22 11.24 -16.19
CA ALA A 122 120.20 12.08 -16.89
C ALA A 122 121.28 12.64 -15.94
N SER A 123 120.87 13.05 -14.73
CA SER A 123 121.80 13.52 -13.70
C SER A 123 122.73 12.39 -13.20
N SER A 124 122.23 11.16 -13.08
CA SER A 124 123.06 10.01 -12.72
C SER A 124 124.09 9.68 -13.80
N GLU A 125 123.68 9.66 -15.08
CA GLU A 125 124.59 9.40 -16.20
C GLU A 125 125.74 10.42 -16.28
N PHE A 126 125.46 11.69 -15.98
CA PHE A 126 126.50 12.72 -15.88
C PHE A 126 127.52 12.40 -14.77
N MET A 127 127.04 11.95 -13.61
CA MET A 127 127.91 11.57 -12.47
C MET A 127 128.75 10.32 -12.72
N ARG A 128 128.36 9.47 -13.70
CA ARG A 128 129.15 8.31 -14.12
C ARG A 128 130.56 8.69 -14.60
N VAL A 129 130.69 9.84 -15.25
CA VAL A 129 131.95 10.34 -15.82
C VAL A 129 132.81 11.04 -14.75
N LEU A 130 132.19 11.67 -13.76
CA LEU A 130 132.85 12.47 -12.73
C LEU A 130 133.30 11.66 -11.51
N ASN A 131 132.46 10.74 -11.01
CA ASN A 131 132.77 9.93 -9.82
C ASN A 131 131.97 8.61 -9.78
N PRO A 132 132.61 7.46 -10.05
CA PRO A 132 131.93 6.16 -10.13
C PRO A 132 131.24 5.71 -8.83
N LYS A 133 131.76 6.11 -7.66
CA LYS A 133 131.19 5.74 -6.35
C LYS A 133 129.93 6.54 -6.03
N ILE A 134 129.88 7.80 -6.45
CA ILE A 134 128.67 8.62 -6.30
C ILE A 134 127.60 8.15 -7.29
N HIS A 135 127.99 7.79 -8.52
CA HIS A 135 127.09 7.19 -9.50
C HIS A 135 126.40 5.91 -8.98
N SER A 136 127.13 4.99 -8.34
CA SER A 136 126.50 3.77 -7.79
C SER A 136 125.51 4.04 -6.66
N LEU A 137 125.84 5.00 -5.77
CA LEU A 137 124.92 5.45 -4.71
C LEU A 137 123.69 6.16 -5.28
N MET A 138 123.86 7.00 -6.32
CA MET A 138 122.79 7.72 -6.98
C MET A 138 121.84 6.76 -7.71
N ASN A 139 122.35 5.76 -8.42
CA ASN A 139 121.52 4.71 -9.02
C ASN A 139 120.74 3.91 -7.98
N LYS A 140 121.35 3.60 -6.83
CA LYS A 140 120.65 2.93 -5.73
C LYS A 140 119.55 3.83 -5.14
N ALA A 141 119.80 5.13 -5.02
CA ALA A 141 118.80 6.10 -4.57
C ALA A 141 117.62 6.20 -5.56
N ILE A 142 117.90 6.26 -6.87
CA ILE A 142 116.88 6.25 -7.93
C ILE A 142 116.02 4.97 -7.86
N GLN A 143 116.66 3.80 -7.74
CA GLN A 143 115.93 2.52 -7.62
C GLN A 143 115.03 2.47 -6.39
N ILE A 144 115.50 2.99 -5.24
CA ILE A 144 114.68 3.07 -4.02
C ILE A 144 113.52 4.04 -4.21
N GLU A 145 113.74 5.18 -4.87
CA GLU A 145 112.67 6.15 -5.12
C GLU A 145 111.61 5.60 -6.09
N ASP A 146 112.02 4.92 -7.16
CA ASP A 146 111.11 4.22 -8.08
C ASP A 146 110.26 3.17 -7.34
N GLN A 147 110.88 2.39 -6.44
CA GLN A 147 110.16 1.43 -5.58
C GLN A 147 109.19 2.12 -4.62
N ASN A 148 109.60 3.21 -3.97
CA ASN A 148 108.72 3.99 -3.10
C ASN A 148 107.52 4.54 -3.86
N GLN A 149 107.72 5.00 -5.10
CA GLN A 149 106.66 5.50 -5.95
C GLN A 149 105.67 4.41 -6.36
N LEU A 150 106.16 3.22 -6.70
CA LEU A 150 105.31 2.04 -6.94
C LEU A 150 104.47 1.71 -5.70
N TYR A 151 105.06 1.71 -4.50
CA TYR A 151 104.32 1.45 -3.27
C TYR A 151 103.29 2.53 -2.94
N ARG A 152 103.59 3.81 -3.22
CA ARG A 152 102.61 4.91 -3.07
C ARG A 152 101.41 4.74 -4.01
N ASN A 153 101.66 4.39 -5.28
CA ASN A 153 100.59 4.16 -6.24
C ASN A 153 99.71 2.96 -5.83
N LEU A 154 100.33 1.85 -5.41
CA LEU A 154 99.61 0.68 -4.92
C LEU A 154 98.76 1.01 -3.68
N LEU A 155 99.28 1.84 -2.77
CA LEU A 155 98.54 2.29 -1.59
C LEU A 155 97.30 3.10 -1.97
N ILE A 156 97.42 4.00 -2.95
CA ILE A 156 96.27 4.75 -3.50
C ILE A 156 95.23 3.81 -4.10
N GLU A 157 95.65 2.83 -4.91
CA GLU A 157 94.74 1.83 -5.50
C GLU A 157 93.99 1.02 -4.44
N LEU A 158 94.70 0.58 -3.39
CA LEU A 158 94.10 -0.16 -2.27
C LEU A 158 93.14 0.70 -1.45
N GLU A 159 93.42 1.99 -1.28
CA GLU A 159 92.51 2.92 -0.60
C GLU A 159 91.24 3.20 -1.41
N GLU A 160 91.36 3.35 -2.73
CA GLU A 160 90.23 3.45 -3.64
C GLU A 160 89.37 2.17 -3.62
N GLU A 161 90.00 1.00 -3.67
CA GLU A 161 89.30 -0.29 -3.61
C GLU A 161 88.60 -0.49 -2.26
N ARG A 162 89.28 -0.18 -1.14
CA ARG A 162 88.69 -0.21 0.20
C ARG A 162 87.44 0.67 0.28
N THR A 163 87.50 1.88 -0.27
CA THR A 163 86.38 2.81 -0.27
C THR A 163 85.21 2.27 -1.11
N ARG A 164 85.51 1.66 -2.27
CA ARG A 164 84.51 1.01 -3.12
C ARG A 164 83.83 -0.17 -2.41
N ILE A 165 84.60 -1.03 -1.74
CA ILE A 165 84.08 -2.17 -0.98
C ILE A 165 83.17 -1.70 0.16
N LEU A 166 83.57 -0.67 0.92
CA LEU A 166 82.75 -0.10 1.99
C LEU A 166 81.42 0.46 1.47
N SER A 167 81.42 1.12 0.32
CA SER A 167 80.20 1.60 -0.34
C SER A 167 79.26 0.45 -0.73
N VAL A 168 79.80 -0.62 -1.31
CA VAL A 168 79.01 -1.82 -1.67
C VAL A 168 78.46 -2.50 -0.41
N TYR A 169 79.26 -2.66 0.64
CA TYR A 169 78.82 -3.23 1.91
C TYR A 169 77.65 -2.44 2.50
N ALA A 170 77.74 -1.11 2.54
CA ALA A 170 76.66 -0.25 3.02
C ALA A 170 75.36 -0.45 2.23
N LYS A 171 75.45 -0.57 0.89
CA LYS A 171 74.29 -0.85 0.03
C LYS A 171 73.67 -2.22 0.32
N ILE A 172 74.48 -3.25 0.51
CA ILE A 172 74.02 -4.59 0.85
C ILE A 172 73.32 -4.59 2.22
N THR A 173 73.90 -3.95 3.24
CA THR A 173 73.28 -3.83 4.56
C THR A 173 71.94 -3.10 4.51
N GLN A 174 71.83 -2.03 3.72
CA GLN A 174 70.56 -1.34 3.51
C GLN A 174 69.52 -2.24 2.82
N ALA A 175 69.92 -2.99 1.79
CA ALA A 175 69.04 -3.92 1.08
C ALA A 175 68.52 -5.03 2.00
N LEU A 176 69.38 -5.61 2.85
CA LEU A 176 68.98 -6.61 3.85
C LEU A 176 67.96 -6.06 4.86
N ASN A 177 68.17 -4.83 5.34
CA ASN A 177 67.20 -4.17 6.24
C ASN A 177 65.83 -3.91 5.58
N LEU A 178 65.80 -3.67 4.27
CA LEU A 178 64.56 -3.53 3.51
C LEU A 178 63.87 -4.88 3.26
N ASP A 179 64.64 -5.95 3.07
CA ASP A 179 64.13 -7.32 2.91
C ASP A 179 63.34 -7.76 4.15
N ASP A 180 63.88 -7.56 5.35
CA ASP A 180 63.20 -7.92 6.60
C ASP A 180 61.88 -7.13 6.79
N LYS A 181 61.88 -5.84 6.47
CA LYS A 181 60.64 -5.02 6.48
C LYS A 181 59.62 -5.53 5.46
N THR A 182 60.07 -6.00 4.31
CA THR A 182 59.20 -6.52 3.25
C THR A 182 58.61 -7.86 3.67
N LYS A 183 59.41 -8.77 4.25
CA LYS A 183 58.92 -10.03 4.83
C LYS A 183 57.86 -9.82 5.89
N GLN A 184 58.07 -8.85 6.78
CA GLN A 184 57.07 -8.53 7.81
C GLN A 184 55.75 -8.05 7.17
N LYS A 185 55.82 -7.14 6.18
CA LYS A 185 54.62 -6.69 5.45
C LYS A 185 53.90 -7.82 4.72
N VAL A 186 54.64 -8.76 4.12
CA VAL A 186 54.05 -9.94 3.47
C VAL A 186 53.27 -10.76 4.48
N LYS A 187 53.86 -11.04 5.65
CA LYS A 187 53.20 -11.77 6.74
C LYS A 187 51.93 -11.05 7.23
N ASP A 188 52.00 -9.75 7.46
CA ASP A 188 50.84 -8.97 7.90
C ASP A 188 49.70 -9.00 6.87
N LEU A 189 50.03 -9.00 5.57
CA LEU A 189 49.06 -9.12 4.48
C LEU A 189 48.47 -10.54 4.38
N GLU A 190 49.28 -11.58 4.59
CA GLU A 190 48.81 -12.97 4.63
C GLU A 190 47.80 -13.17 5.77
N ASP A 191 48.11 -12.66 6.97
CA ASP A 191 47.19 -12.71 8.12
C ASP A 191 45.89 -11.95 7.83
N LEU A 192 45.96 -10.80 7.15
CA LEU A 192 44.79 -10.04 6.75
C LEU A 192 43.94 -10.79 5.71
N ILE A 193 44.57 -11.44 4.73
CA ILE A 193 43.89 -12.26 3.72
C ILE A 193 43.16 -13.42 4.40
N GLN A 194 43.82 -14.16 5.30
CA GLN A 194 43.19 -15.27 6.03
C GLN A 194 41.95 -14.80 6.80
N ASN A 195 42.05 -13.69 7.53
CA ASN A 195 40.93 -13.11 8.25
C ASN A 195 39.77 -12.73 7.32
N LYS A 196 40.07 -12.14 6.16
CA LYS A 196 39.05 -11.79 5.16
C LYS A 196 38.40 -13.03 4.54
N THR A 197 39.15 -14.09 4.26
CA THR A 197 38.61 -15.35 3.76
C THR A 197 37.63 -15.98 4.74
N ILE A 198 37.92 -15.95 6.05
CA ILE A 198 36.98 -16.43 7.08
C ILE A 198 35.68 -15.61 7.08
N ILE A 199 35.77 -14.29 6.93
CA ILE A 199 34.59 -13.41 6.86
C ILE A 199 33.75 -13.72 5.61
N ILE A 200 34.39 -13.90 4.45
CA ILE A 200 33.72 -14.27 3.20
C ILE A 200 32.97 -15.58 3.37
N SER A 201 33.63 -16.62 3.89
CA SER A 201 33.00 -17.92 4.12
C SER A 201 31.77 -17.83 5.02
N LYS A 202 31.82 -17.04 6.11
CA LYS A 202 30.65 -16.81 6.98
C LYS A 202 29.51 -16.07 6.28
N LEU A 203 29.83 -15.13 5.40
CA LEU A 203 28.82 -14.40 4.62
C LEU A 203 28.17 -15.30 3.57
N GLU A 204 28.94 -16.17 2.92
CA GLU A 204 28.45 -17.19 1.99
C GLU A 204 27.50 -18.18 2.69
N GLU A 205 27.88 -18.66 3.88
CA GLU A 205 27.02 -19.52 4.69
C GLU A 205 25.67 -18.84 5.01
N ARG A 206 25.72 -17.58 5.47
CA ARG A 206 24.52 -16.80 5.77
C ARG A 206 23.67 -16.53 4.53
N LEU A 207 24.29 -16.32 3.37
CA LEU A 207 23.59 -16.15 2.11
C LEU A 207 22.87 -17.44 1.71
N ASN A 208 23.52 -18.58 1.83
CA ASN A 208 22.92 -19.88 1.53
C ASN A 208 21.70 -20.16 2.43
N TYR A 209 21.80 -19.88 3.74
CA TYR A 209 20.65 -19.96 4.64
C TYR A 209 19.49 -19.05 4.18
N LYS A 210 19.79 -17.81 3.76
CA LYS A 210 18.75 -16.88 3.29
C LYS A 210 18.10 -17.32 1.97
N ILE A 211 18.88 -17.90 1.07
CA ILE A 211 18.35 -18.48 -0.18
C ILE A 211 17.43 -19.65 0.14
N GLN A 212 17.80 -20.50 1.11
CA GLN A 212 16.96 -21.61 1.51
C GLN A 212 15.66 -21.15 2.20
N ASP A 213 15.74 -20.20 3.14
CA ASP A 213 14.56 -19.56 3.75
C ASP A 213 13.59 -19.01 2.69
N LEU A 214 14.13 -18.39 1.63
CA LEU A 214 13.31 -17.84 0.55
C LEU A 214 12.60 -18.94 -0.23
N LYS A 215 13.30 -20.02 -0.60
CA LYS A 215 12.71 -21.17 -1.30
C LYS A 215 11.61 -21.83 -0.47
N GLU A 216 11.82 -21.99 0.83
CA GLU A 216 10.82 -22.55 1.73
C GLU A 216 9.56 -21.68 1.78
N LYS A 217 9.73 -20.35 1.89
CA LYS A 217 8.60 -19.41 1.84
C LYS A 217 7.87 -19.39 0.50
N GLU A 218 8.59 -19.46 -0.61
CA GLU A 218 7.98 -19.54 -1.94
C GLU A 218 7.13 -20.82 -2.06
N TYR A 219 7.62 -21.95 -1.55
CA TYR A 219 6.88 -23.20 -1.51
C TYR A 219 5.64 -23.12 -0.61
N GLU A 220 5.77 -22.54 0.59
CA GLU A 220 4.63 -22.33 1.51
C GLU A 220 3.54 -21.46 0.87
N ILE A 221 3.93 -20.36 0.21
CA ILE A 221 2.99 -19.47 -0.48
C ILE A 221 2.28 -20.24 -1.60
N ALA A 222 3.03 -20.91 -2.48
CA ALA A 222 2.45 -21.66 -3.59
C ALA A 222 1.46 -22.74 -3.11
N ASN A 223 1.81 -23.48 -2.06
CA ASN A 223 0.94 -24.51 -1.49
C ASN A 223 -0.31 -23.91 -0.83
N SER A 224 -0.17 -22.76 -0.15
CA SER A 224 -1.31 -22.06 0.45
C SER A 224 -2.29 -21.53 -0.59
N GLU A 225 -1.78 -20.97 -1.70
CA GLU A 225 -2.60 -20.50 -2.82
C GLU A 225 -3.31 -21.67 -3.52
N GLU A 226 -2.61 -22.80 -3.71
CA GLU A 226 -3.21 -24.01 -4.28
C GLU A 226 -4.34 -24.57 -3.39
N GLN A 227 -4.15 -24.60 -2.07
CA GLN A 227 -5.20 -25.02 -1.13
C GLN A 227 -6.42 -24.10 -1.19
N LEU A 228 -6.21 -22.79 -1.19
CA LEU A 228 -7.30 -21.80 -1.23
C LEU A 228 -8.11 -21.88 -2.54
N LEU A 229 -7.43 -22.16 -3.66
CA LEU A 229 -8.10 -22.42 -4.94
C LEU A 229 -8.90 -23.73 -4.93
N LYS A 230 -8.37 -24.80 -4.32
CA LYS A 230 -9.10 -26.07 -4.17
C LYS A 230 -10.36 -25.90 -3.32
N GLU A 231 -10.27 -25.21 -2.19
CA GLU A 231 -11.43 -24.92 -1.33
C GLU A 231 -12.49 -24.10 -2.07
N ASN A 232 -12.09 -23.05 -2.80
CA ASN A 232 -13.02 -22.27 -3.60
C ASN A 232 -13.72 -23.09 -4.69
N ASN A 233 -12.99 -23.97 -5.38
CA ASN A 233 -13.59 -24.85 -6.39
C ASN A 233 -14.59 -25.83 -5.76
N GLN A 234 -14.29 -26.40 -4.60
CA GLN A 234 -15.23 -27.27 -3.88
C GLN A 234 -16.50 -26.51 -3.46
N ASN A 235 -16.36 -25.28 -2.97
CA ASN A 235 -17.51 -24.45 -2.62
C ASN A 235 -18.39 -24.14 -3.84
N LEU A 236 -17.76 -23.84 -4.99
CA LEU A 236 -18.49 -23.62 -6.25
C LEU A 236 -19.18 -24.90 -6.74
N GLU A 237 -18.56 -26.07 -6.61
CA GLU A 237 -19.19 -27.35 -6.93
C GLU A 237 -20.44 -27.60 -6.08
N ILE A 238 -20.36 -27.34 -4.77
CA ILE A 238 -21.50 -27.44 -3.85
C ILE A 238 -22.63 -26.48 -4.26
N GLU A 239 -22.29 -25.21 -4.54
CA GLU A 239 -23.27 -24.21 -4.97
C GLU A 239 -23.95 -24.62 -6.29
N ILE A 240 -23.18 -25.15 -7.25
CA ILE A 240 -23.71 -25.68 -8.51
C ILE A 240 -24.69 -26.85 -8.24
N GLU A 241 -24.34 -27.79 -7.36
CA GLU A 241 -25.23 -28.90 -7.01
C GLU A 241 -26.54 -28.43 -6.36
N GLU A 242 -26.48 -27.44 -5.46
CA GLU A 242 -27.66 -26.84 -4.82
C GLU A 242 -28.56 -26.13 -5.84
N LEU A 243 -27.97 -25.39 -6.78
CA LEU A 243 -28.70 -24.75 -7.87
C LEU A 243 -29.36 -25.79 -8.79
N ILE A 244 -28.68 -26.88 -9.13
CA ILE A 244 -29.25 -27.98 -9.93
C ILE A 244 -30.42 -28.64 -9.19
N LYS A 245 -30.29 -28.90 -7.89
CA LYS A 245 -31.40 -29.44 -7.07
C LYS A 245 -32.61 -28.50 -7.09
N THR A 246 -32.38 -27.21 -6.89
CA THR A 246 -33.44 -26.19 -6.90
C THR A 246 -34.11 -26.11 -8.28
N GLN A 247 -33.31 -26.14 -9.36
CA GLN A 247 -33.82 -26.17 -10.73
C GLN A 247 -34.73 -27.39 -10.96
N ASN A 248 -34.33 -28.57 -10.51
CA ASN A 248 -35.12 -29.79 -10.68
C ASN A 248 -36.45 -29.71 -9.92
N ILE A 249 -36.45 -29.18 -8.70
CA ILE A 249 -37.68 -28.96 -7.91
C ILE A 249 -38.64 -28.03 -8.66
N LEU A 250 -38.14 -26.89 -9.16
CA LEU A 250 -38.96 -25.95 -9.91
C LEU A 250 -39.51 -26.56 -11.21
N LEU A 251 -38.73 -27.39 -11.90
CA LEU A 251 -39.19 -28.11 -13.09
C LEU A 251 -40.31 -29.11 -12.76
N GLU A 252 -40.25 -29.79 -11.61
CA GLU A 252 -41.33 -30.66 -11.14
C GLU A 252 -42.59 -29.87 -10.80
N GLU A 253 -42.46 -28.71 -10.14
CA GLU A 253 -43.58 -27.82 -9.85
C GLU A 253 -44.26 -27.32 -11.13
N ILE A 254 -43.49 -26.90 -12.13
CA ILE A 254 -44.02 -26.49 -13.43
C ILE A 254 -44.81 -27.63 -14.08
N LYS A 255 -44.26 -28.85 -14.11
CA LYS A 255 -44.97 -30.02 -14.66
C LYS A 255 -46.27 -30.29 -13.93
N LYS A 256 -46.29 -30.13 -12.60
CA LYS A 256 -47.50 -30.31 -11.79
C LYS A 256 -48.54 -29.25 -12.13
N ILE A 257 -48.15 -27.98 -12.23
CA ILE A 257 -49.04 -26.89 -12.64
C ILE A 257 -49.60 -27.15 -14.05
N ASP A 258 -48.75 -27.59 -14.99
CA ASP A 258 -49.20 -27.94 -16.35
C ASP A 258 -50.25 -29.06 -16.32
N THR A 259 -50.07 -30.09 -15.49
CA THR A 259 -51.09 -31.14 -15.33
C THR A 259 -52.39 -30.60 -14.72
N GLU A 260 -52.33 -29.75 -13.70
CA GLU A 260 -53.51 -29.12 -13.09
C GLU A 260 -54.27 -28.24 -14.10
N ILE A 261 -53.56 -27.47 -14.93
CA ILE A 261 -54.15 -26.65 -16.00
C ILE A 261 -54.86 -27.54 -17.03
N ILE A 262 -54.27 -28.66 -17.43
CA ILE A 262 -54.87 -29.60 -18.38
C ILE A 262 -56.14 -30.21 -17.77
N GLU A 263 -56.10 -30.66 -16.51
CA GLU A 263 -57.25 -31.20 -15.81
C GLU A 263 -58.38 -30.19 -15.65
N GLU A 264 -58.06 -28.94 -15.31
CA GLU A 264 -59.06 -27.88 -15.13
C GLU A 264 -59.71 -27.48 -16.46
N LYS A 265 -58.93 -27.43 -17.56
CA LYS A 265 -59.47 -27.24 -18.92
C LYS A 265 -60.40 -28.36 -19.34
N LEU A 266 -60.14 -29.60 -18.92
CA LEU A 266 -61.03 -30.74 -19.18
C LEU A 266 -62.32 -30.65 -18.34
N ARG A 267 -62.26 -30.15 -17.10
CA ARG A 267 -63.43 -29.92 -16.23
C ARG A 267 -64.31 -28.76 -16.72
N SER A 268 -63.73 -27.69 -17.26
CA SER A 268 -64.48 -26.51 -17.74
C SER A 268 -65.32 -26.76 -19.01
N ASN A 269 -65.12 -27.89 -19.69
CA ASN A 269 -65.84 -28.22 -20.93
C ASN A 269 -67.18 -28.95 -20.72
N VAL A 270 -67.70 -29.10 -19.49
CA VAL A 270 -68.83 -30.01 -19.22
C VAL A 270 -70.12 -29.36 -18.67
N LEU A 271 -70.17 -28.07 -18.30
CA LEU A 271 -71.46 -27.46 -17.89
C LEU A 271 -71.90 -26.30 -18.78
N SER A 272 -73.03 -26.51 -19.47
CA SER A 272 -73.75 -25.46 -20.18
C SER A 272 -74.23 -24.39 -19.19
N PRO A 273 -74.16 -23.08 -19.53
CA PRO A 273 -74.65 -21.99 -18.67
C PRO A 273 -76.09 -22.17 -18.16
N LYS A 274 -76.93 -22.92 -18.90
CA LYS A 274 -78.30 -23.25 -18.48
C LYS A 274 -78.35 -24.23 -17.32
N GLU A 275 -77.42 -25.19 -17.25
CA GLU A 275 -77.36 -26.19 -16.17
C GLU A 275 -76.75 -25.61 -14.90
N ALA A 276 -75.74 -24.75 -15.02
CA ALA A 276 -75.19 -24.02 -13.87
C ALA A 276 -76.26 -23.13 -13.21
N HIS A 277 -77.06 -22.41 -14.02
CA HIS A 277 -78.14 -21.58 -13.51
C HIS A 277 -79.31 -22.39 -12.91
N PHE A 278 -79.58 -23.59 -13.43
CA PHE A 278 -80.60 -24.49 -12.86
C PHE A 278 -80.17 -25.02 -11.48
N ARG A 279 -78.91 -25.48 -11.35
CA ARG A 279 -78.37 -25.98 -10.08
C ARG A 279 -78.31 -24.91 -9.00
N LEU A 280 -77.83 -23.70 -9.34
CA LEU A 280 -77.83 -22.56 -8.42
C LEU A 280 -79.25 -22.20 -7.94
N LYS A 281 -80.26 -22.33 -8.80
CA LYS A 281 -81.66 -22.05 -8.44
C LYS A 281 -82.27 -23.12 -7.52
N GLU A 282 -81.90 -24.39 -7.70
CA GLU A 282 -82.31 -25.45 -6.77
C GLU A 282 -81.63 -25.32 -5.40
N GLU A 283 -80.35 -24.98 -5.37
CA GLU A 283 -79.60 -24.78 -4.14
C GLU A 283 -80.12 -23.57 -3.35
N ALA A 284 -80.43 -22.47 -4.05
CA ALA A 284 -81.09 -21.30 -3.46
C ALA A 284 -82.45 -21.68 -2.81
N LYS A 285 -83.29 -22.48 -3.48
CA LYS A 285 -84.56 -22.95 -2.92
C LYS A 285 -84.38 -23.85 -1.70
N LYS A 286 -83.38 -24.75 -1.70
CA LYS A 286 -83.07 -25.59 -0.53
C LYS A 286 -82.67 -24.76 0.67
N LEU A 287 -81.78 -23.78 0.48
CA LEU A 287 -81.37 -22.85 1.54
C LEU A 287 -82.55 -22.02 2.06
N GLU A 288 -83.46 -21.61 1.17
CA GLU A 288 -84.67 -20.88 1.55
C GLU A 288 -85.60 -21.72 2.44
N THR A 289 -85.80 -23.01 2.10
CA THR A 289 -86.57 -23.94 2.94
C THR A 289 -85.92 -24.19 4.29
N GLU A 290 -84.59 -24.32 4.33
CA GLU A 290 -83.85 -24.54 5.56
C GLU A 290 -83.90 -23.31 6.49
N ILE A 291 -83.83 -22.09 5.93
CA ILE A 291 -84.01 -20.84 6.68
C ILE A 291 -85.42 -20.75 7.29
N ILE A 292 -86.46 -21.11 6.55
CA ILE A 292 -87.85 -21.10 7.04
C ILE A 292 -88.01 -22.10 8.20
N GLU A 293 -87.41 -23.29 8.07
CA GLU A 293 -87.48 -24.32 9.10
C GLU A 293 -86.71 -23.93 10.37
N LYS A 294 -85.49 -23.41 10.23
CA LYS A 294 -84.71 -22.88 11.36
C LYS A 294 -85.42 -21.72 12.06
N ASN A 295 -86.10 -20.84 11.32
CA ASN A 295 -86.90 -19.75 11.90
C ASN A 295 -88.13 -20.25 12.67
N LYS A 296 -88.80 -21.33 12.22
CA LYS A 296 -89.89 -21.95 13.00
C LYS A 296 -89.38 -22.51 14.33
N ILE A 297 -88.24 -23.19 14.30
CA ILE A 297 -87.59 -23.73 15.51
C ILE A 297 -87.21 -22.59 16.47
N LEU A 298 -86.65 -21.50 15.95
CA LEU A 298 -86.28 -20.32 16.74
C LEU A 298 -87.49 -19.72 17.47
N LYS A 299 -88.60 -19.49 16.75
CA LYS A 299 -89.86 -18.99 17.36
C LYS A 299 -90.43 -19.92 18.43
N HIS A 300 -90.28 -21.23 18.26
CA HIS A 300 -90.74 -22.21 19.25
C HIS A 300 -89.87 -22.17 20.51
N LYS A 301 -88.56 -21.99 20.37
CA LYS A 301 -87.63 -21.80 21.48
C LYS A 301 -87.86 -20.46 22.21
N ASP A 302 -88.13 -19.37 21.49
CA ASP A 302 -88.47 -18.08 22.11
C ASP A 302 -89.74 -18.14 22.96
N LYS A 303 -90.78 -18.84 22.48
CA LYS A 303 -92.01 -19.08 23.27
C LYS A 303 -91.73 -19.90 24.53
N ALA A 304 -90.89 -20.93 24.44
CA ALA A 304 -90.50 -21.75 25.58
C ALA A 304 -89.69 -20.93 26.60
N LEU A 305 -88.76 -20.10 26.12
CA LEU A 305 -87.96 -19.21 26.95
C LEU A 305 -88.85 -18.18 27.65
N TYR A 306 -89.84 -17.61 26.96
CA TYR A 306 -90.80 -16.69 27.56
C TYR A 306 -91.61 -17.36 28.69
N LYS A 307 -92.10 -18.59 28.47
CA LYS A 307 -92.80 -19.38 29.51
C LYS A 307 -91.91 -19.66 30.73
N LEU A 308 -90.68 -20.11 30.50
CA LEU A 308 -89.71 -20.32 31.58
C LEU A 308 -89.42 -19.02 32.35
N LYS A 309 -89.37 -17.88 31.66
CA LYS A 309 -89.16 -16.56 32.27
C LYS A 309 -90.37 -16.10 33.10
N THR A 310 -91.59 -16.39 32.66
CA THR A 310 -92.81 -16.14 33.45
C THR A 310 -92.91 -17.06 34.66
N ASP A 311 -92.60 -18.35 34.50
CA ASP A 311 -92.61 -19.33 35.60
C ASP A 311 -91.57 -18.97 36.66
N LEU A 312 -90.38 -18.53 36.24
CA LEU A 312 -89.31 -18.06 37.12
C LEU A 312 -89.73 -16.77 37.85
N GLN A 313 -90.44 -15.85 37.20
CA GLN A 313 -91.02 -14.66 37.86
C GLN A 313 -92.11 -15.02 38.87
N GLU A 314 -92.94 -16.04 38.61
CA GLU A 314 -93.93 -16.52 39.57
C GLU A 314 -93.29 -17.21 40.78
N ILE A 315 -92.25 -18.01 40.57
CA ILE A 315 -91.46 -18.62 41.65
C ILE A 315 -90.79 -17.52 42.50
N LEU A 316 -90.21 -16.50 41.87
CA LEU A 316 -89.64 -15.34 42.58
C LEU A 316 -90.69 -14.53 43.36
N LYS A 317 -91.93 -14.43 42.87
CA LYS A 317 -93.05 -13.82 43.61
C LYS A 317 -93.48 -14.65 44.82
N LYS A 318 -93.45 -15.99 44.73
CA LYS A 318 -93.74 -16.88 45.87
C LYS A 318 -92.67 -16.86 46.96
N ILE A 319 -91.40 -16.57 46.60
CA ILE A 319 -90.29 -16.41 47.55
C ILE A 319 -90.37 -15.05 48.29
N LYS A 320 -90.99 -14.01 47.69
CA LYS A 320 -91.18 -12.69 48.32
C LYS A 320 -92.51 -12.59 49.09
N LYS A 321 -92.61 -13.26 50.25
CA LYS A 321 -93.26 -12.80 51.52
C LYS A 321 -93.49 -13.99 52.48
N PRO A 322 -93.46 -13.83 53.83
CA PRO A 322 -93.06 -12.64 54.61
C PRO A 322 -92.14 -12.94 55.83
N LYS A 323 -91.47 -11.90 56.37
CA LYS A 323 -91.49 -11.57 57.82
C LYS A 323 -91.10 -10.11 58.11
N SER A 324 -91.98 -9.48 58.91
CA SER A 324 -91.89 -8.32 59.83
C SER A 324 -91.57 -6.88 59.38
N ARG A 325 -92.59 -6.03 59.54
CA ARG A 325 -92.73 -4.78 60.34
C ARG A 325 -91.71 -3.62 60.27
N ASN A 326 -92.33 -2.42 60.18
CA ASN A 326 -91.87 -1.05 60.52
C ASN A 326 -90.88 -0.40 59.54
N SER A 327 -90.95 0.89 59.17
CA SER A 327 -91.92 1.98 59.28
C SER A 327 -91.42 3.14 58.39
N ILE A 328 -92.32 4.09 58.07
CA ILE A 328 -92.06 5.49 57.64
C ILE A 328 -91.96 5.75 56.11
N ARG A 329 -92.98 6.50 55.65
CA ARG A 329 -93.21 7.23 54.38
C ARG A 329 -92.52 8.63 54.46
N PRO A 330 -92.58 9.55 53.47
CA PRO A 330 -93.17 9.47 52.12
C PRO A 330 -92.33 10.17 50.99
N SER A 331 -92.99 10.39 49.84
CA SER A 331 -92.69 11.39 48.77
C SER A 331 -91.78 10.87 47.64
N SER A 332 -92.02 11.01 46.33
CA SER A 332 -93.05 11.71 45.53
C SER A 332 -92.82 11.45 44.02
N HIS A 333 -93.86 11.65 43.21
CA HIS A 333 -93.90 12.07 41.78
C HIS A 333 -93.34 11.12 40.68
N MET A 334 -94.22 10.64 39.77
CA MET A 334 -94.43 11.13 38.38
C MET A 334 -93.13 11.01 37.53
N SER A 335 -93.05 10.23 36.46
CA SER A 335 -93.61 10.56 35.13
C SER A 335 -93.42 9.38 34.13
N THR A 336 -94.39 9.14 33.25
CA THR A 336 -94.24 8.57 31.88
C THR A 336 -93.61 9.62 30.93
N PRO A 337 -93.46 9.47 29.59
CA PRO A 337 -93.23 8.34 28.64
C PRO A 337 -92.02 8.64 27.70
N ARG A 338 -91.54 7.79 26.77
CA ARG A 338 -91.86 7.70 25.31
C ARG A 338 -90.68 6.92 24.66
N LEU A 339 -90.83 5.91 23.80
CA LEU A 339 -91.31 5.88 22.40
C LEU A 339 -90.51 6.74 21.40
N SER A 340 -89.72 6.07 20.56
CA SER A 340 -89.63 6.24 19.08
C SER A 340 -88.72 5.12 18.54
N GLU A 341 -89.24 4.13 17.83
CA GLU A 341 -89.45 4.09 16.37
C GLU A 341 -88.14 4.07 15.56
N TYR A 342 -87.83 2.94 14.88
CA TYR A 342 -87.99 2.69 13.42
C TYR A 342 -87.06 3.60 12.58
N ARG A 343 -86.33 3.19 11.53
CA ARG A 343 -86.19 1.97 10.73
C ARG A 343 -84.98 2.17 9.79
N ILE A 344 -84.27 1.08 9.49
CA ILE A 344 -83.66 0.61 8.21
C ILE A 344 -83.61 1.59 7.00
N THR A 345 -82.44 1.67 6.34
CA THR A 345 -82.12 1.44 4.89
C THR A 345 -80.88 2.28 4.49
N SER A 346 -79.71 1.68 4.21
CA SER A 346 -79.19 1.17 2.92
C SER A 346 -78.40 2.19 2.07
N THR A 347 -77.29 1.68 1.50
CA THR A 347 -76.63 2.00 0.21
C THR A 347 -75.73 3.25 0.01
N SER A 348 -74.49 2.91 -0.38
CA SER A 348 -73.63 3.46 -1.46
C SER A 348 -72.89 4.81 -1.33
N ALA A 349 -71.56 4.67 -1.33
CA ALA A 349 -70.56 5.24 -2.24
C ALA A 349 -70.18 6.75 -2.22
N PHE A 350 -68.86 6.94 -2.09
CA PHE A 350 -67.98 7.97 -2.69
C PHE A 350 -68.11 9.45 -2.24
N SER A 351 -67.07 9.96 -1.54
CA SER A 351 -66.40 11.22 -1.92
C SER A 351 -65.08 11.42 -1.15
N MET A 352 -64.07 11.92 -1.87
CA MET A 352 -62.77 12.38 -1.37
C MET A 352 -62.87 13.70 -0.60
N THR A 353 -61.95 13.89 0.35
CA THR A 353 -61.31 15.18 0.75
C THR A 353 -60.08 14.80 1.61
N GLN A 354 -58.83 14.88 1.11
CA GLN A 354 -57.88 16.03 1.20
C GLN A 354 -57.97 16.79 2.54
N GLN A 355 -56.91 17.16 3.27
CA GLN A 355 -55.46 17.27 3.12
C GLN A 355 -54.95 17.59 4.56
N SER A 356 -53.72 17.32 5.00
CA SER A 356 -52.54 18.11 4.64
C SER A 356 -51.36 17.68 5.54
N PHE A 357 -50.17 17.50 4.96
CA PHE A 357 -48.93 17.81 5.65
C PHE A 357 -48.04 18.61 4.70
N ALA A 358 -47.47 19.68 5.25
CA ALA A 358 -46.86 20.79 4.54
C ALA A 358 -45.61 20.38 3.73
N VAL A 359 -45.58 20.82 2.47
CA VAL A 359 -44.38 20.84 1.63
C VAL A 359 -43.68 22.18 1.86
N GLN A 360 -42.44 22.14 2.36
CA GLN A 360 -41.50 23.29 2.32
C GLN A 360 -40.66 23.23 1.03
N PRO A 361 -40.19 24.38 0.53
CA PRO A 361 -40.20 24.70 -0.90
C PRO A 361 -39.00 24.12 -1.65
N SER A 362 -39.27 23.48 -2.78
CA SER A 362 -38.26 23.22 -3.79
C SER A 362 -37.92 24.52 -4.52
N ASP A 363 -36.64 24.71 -4.80
CA ASP A 363 -36.01 25.74 -5.62
C ASP A 363 -36.96 26.39 -6.67
N PRO A 364 -37.19 27.72 -6.63
CA PRO A 364 -38.20 28.41 -7.47
C PRO A 364 -37.99 28.22 -8.98
N ARG A 365 -36.80 27.80 -9.41
CA ARG A 365 -36.49 27.50 -10.82
C ARG A 365 -37.13 26.19 -11.29
N ARG A 366 -37.25 25.19 -10.41
CA ARG A 366 -37.84 23.87 -10.72
C ARG A 366 -39.34 23.97 -10.95
N ASN A 367 -40.05 24.70 -10.09
CA ASN A 367 -41.49 24.85 -10.20
C ASN A 367 -41.90 25.60 -11.47
N THR A 368 -41.10 26.60 -11.89
CA THR A 368 -41.32 27.34 -13.15
C THR A 368 -41.10 26.47 -14.40
N ILE A 369 -40.15 25.52 -14.36
CA ILE A 369 -39.87 24.62 -15.49
C ILE A 369 -40.92 23.49 -15.55
N ILE A 370 -41.27 22.88 -14.41
CA ILE A 370 -42.30 21.83 -14.33
C ILE A 370 -43.68 22.39 -14.71
N SER A 371 -44.02 23.60 -14.25
CA SER A 371 -45.30 24.23 -14.61
C SER A 371 -45.41 24.59 -16.08
N LYS A 372 -44.27 24.82 -16.77
CA LYS A 372 -44.22 25.08 -18.21
C LYS A 372 -44.32 23.78 -19.01
N ILE A 373 -43.68 22.70 -18.56
CA ILE A 373 -43.78 21.36 -19.19
C ILE A 373 -45.20 20.81 -19.11
N SER A 374 -45.91 21.07 -17.99
CA SER A 374 -47.25 20.51 -17.76
C SER A 374 -48.38 21.26 -18.46
N LYS A 375 -48.15 22.49 -18.94
CA LYS A 375 -49.22 23.34 -19.48
C LYS A 375 -49.23 23.44 -21.00
N GLU A 376 -48.08 23.50 -21.66
CA GLU A 376 -48.01 23.63 -23.12
C GLU A 376 -46.76 22.89 -23.60
N GLY A 377 -46.88 22.02 -24.61
CA GLY A 377 -45.76 21.20 -25.12
C GLY A 377 -44.50 22.00 -25.48
N ILE A 378 -43.40 21.30 -25.78
CA ILE A 378 -42.03 21.86 -25.90
C ILE A 378 -41.97 23.15 -26.76
N THR A 379 -42.01 24.31 -26.10
CA THR A 379 -41.92 25.63 -26.74
C THR A 379 -40.48 26.15 -26.74
N LYS A 380 -40.17 27.12 -27.61
CA LYS A 380 -38.83 27.75 -27.74
C LYS A 380 -38.31 28.33 -26.42
N ASP A 381 -39.20 28.85 -25.57
CA ASP A 381 -38.84 29.40 -24.26
C ASP A 381 -38.42 28.31 -23.27
N LEU A 382 -39.04 27.12 -23.34
CA LEU A 382 -38.67 25.97 -22.52
C LEU A 382 -37.24 25.52 -22.83
N MET A 383 -36.88 25.43 -24.12
CA MET A 383 -35.52 25.10 -24.57
C MET A 383 -34.48 26.13 -24.14
N LYS A 384 -34.86 27.41 -24.03
CA LYS A 384 -33.99 28.49 -23.54
C LYS A 384 -33.66 28.30 -22.04
N THR A 385 -34.64 27.89 -21.24
CA THR A 385 -34.43 27.51 -19.82
C THR A 385 -33.61 26.22 -19.63
N PHE A 386 -33.67 25.26 -20.56
CA PHE A 386 -32.82 24.05 -20.49
C PHE A 386 -31.37 24.29 -20.98
N ARG A 387 -31.06 25.41 -21.64
CA ARG A 387 -29.66 25.79 -21.94
C ARG A 387 -28.90 26.23 -20.70
N THR A 388 -29.59 26.70 -19.67
CA THR A 388 -28.98 27.11 -18.39
C THR A 388 -28.83 25.97 -17.39
N VAL A 389 -29.20 24.74 -17.76
CA VAL A 389 -29.15 23.55 -16.91
C VAL A 389 -28.35 22.45 -17.61
N GLY A 390 -27.30 21.97 -16.96
CA GLY A 390 -26.39 20.97 -17.50
C GLY A 390 -25.46 21.52 -18.59
N LYS A 391 -24.67 20.63 -19.21
CA LYS A 391 -23.74 20.99 -20.29
C LYS A 391 -24.49 21.15 -21.63
N PRO A 392 -23.99 21.96 -22.58
CA PRO A 392 -24.69 22.28 -23.83
C PRO A 392 -25.05 21.05 -24.68
N GLU A 393 -24.21 20.02 -24.67
CA GLU A 393 -24.31 18.81 -25.51
C GLU A 393 -25.14 17.67 -24.91
N GLN A 394 -25.66 17.84 -23.69
CA GLN A 394 -26.48 16.80 -23.04
C GLN A 394 -27.90 16.75 -23.63
N SER A 395 -28.41 15.53 -23.80
CA SER A 395 -29.77 15.27 -24.26
C SER A 395 -30.81 15.81 -23.26
N LEU A 396 -31.99 16.19 -23.75
CA LEU A 396 -33.06 16.78 -22.95
C LEU A 396 -33.47 15.89 -21.76
N GLY A 397 -33.51 14.57 -21.97
CA GLY A 397 -33.78 13.58 -20.92
C GLY A 397 -32.72 13.60 -19.81
N SER A 398 -31.43 13.73 -20.15
CA SER A 398 -30.36 13.82 -19.15
C SER A 398 -30.43 15.10 -18.33
N LYS A 399 -30.79 16.23 -18.95
CA LYS A 399 -30.97 17.51 -18.25
C LYS A 399 -32.15 17.50 -17.28
N ILE A 400 -33.22 16.77 -17.61
CA ILE A 400 -34.38 16.55 -16.72
C ILE A 400 -33.99 15.67 -15.53
N VAL A 401 -33.17 14.64 -15.74
CA VAL A 401 -32.65 13.79 -14.66
C VAL A 401 -31.72 14.58 -13.74
N GLU A 402 -30.90 15.48 -14.27
CA GLU A 402 -30.00 16.36 -13.49
C GLU A 402 -30.79 17.36 -12.62
N LEU A 403 -31.88 17.93 -13.15
CA LEU A 403 -32.84 18.75 -12.39
C LEU A 403 -33.50 17.99 -11.23
N ASN A 404 -33.75 16.69 -11.39
CA ASN A 404 -34.32 15.85 -10.33
C ASN A 404 -33.25 15.32 -9.35
N ARG A 405 -32.00 15.17 -9.78
CA ARG A 405 -30.87 14.77 -8.90
C ARG A 405 -30.48 15.85 -7.89
N GLY A 406 -30.71 17.13 -8.20
CA GLY A 406 -30.52 18.23 -7.23
C GLY A 406 -31.29 18.05 -5.92
N LEU A 407 -32.39 17.29 -5.91
CA LEU A 407 -33.17 16.97 -4.70
C LEU A 407 -32.60 15.82 -3.85
N PHE A 408 -31.76 14.96 -4.42
CA PHE A 408 -31.13 13.87 -3.67
C PHE A 408 -29.86 14.32 -2.93
N LEU A 409 -29.16 15.32 -3.46
CA LEU A 409 -27.90 15.82 -2.87
C LEU A 409 -28.09 16.92 -1.81
N THR A 410 -29.26 17.56 -1.72
CA THR A 410 -29.54 18.56 -0.67
C THR A 410 -30.09 17.97 0.63
N ARG A 411 -30.32 16.65 0.73
CA ARG A 411 -30.70 16.00 2.00
C ARG A 411 -29.52 15.58 2.89
N PHE A 412 -28.27 15.68 2.41
CA PHE A 412 -27.11 15.19 3.16
C PHE A 412 -26.02 16.23 3.49
N ASN A 413 -26.22 17.51 3.14
CA ASN A 413 -25.28 18.56 3.51
C ASN A 413 -25.92 19.60 4.44
N SER A 414 -26.09 19.23 5.71
CA SER A 414 -26.18 20.19 6.81
C SER A 414 -25.12 19.84 7.86
N THR A 415 -23.92 20.38 7.71
CA THR A 415 -23.02 20.65 8.84
C THR A 415 -22.81 22.16 8.93
N PRO A 416 -22.70 22.71 10.15
CA PRO A 416 -22.80 24.14 10.40
C PRO A 416 -21.54 24.88 9.95
N ALA A 417 -21.75 26.12 9.49
CA ALA A 417 -20.68 27.06 9.18
C ALA A 417 -19.84 27.36 10.44
N ILE A 418 -18.54 27.11 10.36
CA ILE A 418 -17.56 27.75 11.23
C ILE A 418 -17.48 29.21 10.78
N SER A 419 -17.85 30.11 11.69
CA SER A 419 -17.61 31.55 11.58
C SER A 419 -16.11 31.82 11.50
N SER A 420 -15.65 32.38 10.38
CA SER A 420 -14.41 33.14 10.33
C SER A 420 -14.70 34.56 10.83
N SER A 421 -14.31 34.87 12.07
CA SER A 421 -14.08 36.26 12.47
C SER A 421 -12.60 36.57 12.32
N ARG A 422 -12.34 37.58 11.51
CA ARG A 422 -11.08 38.32 11.40
C ARG A 422 -10.48 38.66 12.77
N GLY A 423 -9.16 38.52 12.83
CA GLY A 423 -8.22 39.09 13.79
C GLY A 423 -6.84 38.95 13.17
#